data_AF-K2B9H3-F1
#
_entry.id   AF-K2B9H3-F1
#
_cell.length_a   1.000
_cell.length_b   1.000
_cell.length_c   1.000
_cell.angle_alpha   90.00
_cell.angle_beta   90.00
_cell.angle_gamma   90.00
#
_symmetry.space_group_name_H-M   'P 1'
#
loop_
_entity.id
_entity.type
_entity.pdbx_description
1 polymer ?
#
loop_
_entity_poly.entity_id
_entity_poly.type
_entity_poly.pdbx_seq_one_letter_code
_entity_poly.pdbx_strand_id
1 'polypeptide(L)'
;MLKVGQQFGQHYSKNSVHIVKMEQDCQHLYSLFFDLEENDFLHWIINNGNLLTDFIDDYNVQAHDTILESKANENRIVLPNSIEFDCTTQINTSTRYKFKISVIHKSLHIPVHLSYQQSQCLRLLLQGKSAKKIALLMQLSHRTIEHYLERIRKQLGCSINKEVVAVYGGQIAL
;
A
#
# COMPACT_ATOMS: atom_id res chain seq x y z
N MET A 1 8.92 -8.50 -8.11
CA MET A 1 9.58 -7.85 -9.26
C MET A 1 10.92 -8.49 -9.63
N LEU A 2 11.82 -8.79 -8.68
CA LEU A 2 13.14 -9.43 -8.96
C LEU A 2 13.09 -10.64 -9.92
N LYS A 3 12.17 -11.58 -9.70
CA LYS A 3 12.04 -12.78 -10.55
C LYS A 3 11.60 -12.49 -11.99
N VAL A 4 10.82 -11.43 -12.20
CA VAL A 4 10.27 -11.09 -13.53
C VAL A 4 11.32 -10.35 -14.35
N GLY A 5 12.03 -9.37 -13.79
CA GLY A 5 13.04 -8.67 -14.61
C GLY A 5 14.33 -9.46 -14.86
N GLN A 6 14.69 -10.41 -14.00
CA GLN A 6 15.75 -11.38 -14.33
C GLN A 6 15.43 -12.18 -15.61
N GLN A 7 14.15 -12.48 -15.85
CA GLN A 7 13.68 -13.16 -17.06
C GLN A 7 13.87 -12.29 -18.32
N PHE A 8 13.88 -10.96 -18.18
CA PHE A 8 14.10 -10.00 -19.26
C PHE A 8 15.53 -9.42 -19.29
N GLY A 9 16.48 -10.07 -18.61
CA GLY A 9 17.89 -9.63 -18.60
C GLY A 9 18.16 -8.35 -17.82
N GLN A 10 17.19 -7.85 -17.04
CA GLN A 10 17.35 -6.67 -16.21
C GLN A 10 18.14 -7.02 -14.95
N HIS A 11 19.34 -6.44 -14.83
CA HIS A 11 20.13 -6.49 -13.60
C HIS A 11 19.64 -5.40 -12.66
N TYR A 12 18.89 -5.80 -11.63
CA TYR A 12 18.51 -4.90 -10.56
C TYR A 12 19.60 -4.90 -9.50
N SER A 13 20.13 -3.72 -9.20
CA SER A 13 20.95 -3.51 -8.03
C SER A 13 20.11 -3.60 -6.74
N LYS A 14 20.77 -3.70 -5.59
CA LYS A 14 20.08 -3.78 -4.28
C LYS A 14 19.37 -2.48 -3.90
N ASN A 15 19.90 -1.35 -4.36
CA ASN A 15 19.47 -0.02 -3.94
C ASN A 15 18.67 0.65 -5.06
N SER A 16 17.51 1.17 -4.71
CA SER A 16 16.62 1.84 -5.66
C SER A 16 15.84 2.95 -4.98
N VAL A 17 15.44 3.93 -5.79
CA VAL A 17 14.54 5.00 -5.39
C VAL A 17 13.33 4.94 -6.30
N HIS A 18 12.15 4.93 -5.69
CA HIS A 18 10.89 4.98 -6.38
C HIS A 18 10.21 6.31 -6.12
N ILE A 19 9.90 7.03 -7.18
CA ILE A 19 9.25 8.34 -7.13
C ILE A 19 7.89 8.21 -7.80
N VAL A 20 6.85 8.67 -7.11
CA VAL A 20 5.48 8.70 -7.65
C VAL A 20 5.07 10.15 -7.88
N LYS A 21 4.79 10.52 -9.14
CA LYS A 21 4.14 11.79 -9.48
C LYS A 21 2.67 11.49 -9.81
N MET A 22 1.78 12.18 -9.11
CA MET A 22 0.33 12.03 -9.27
C MET A 22 -0.18 13.04 -10.30
N GLU A 23 -1.02 12.58 -11.23
CA GLU A 23 -1.84 13.44 -12.09
C GLU A 23 -3.34 13.21 -11.77
N GLN A 24 -4.23 13.93 -12.45
CA GLN A 24 -5.68 13.89 -12.16
C GLN A 24 -6.28 12.50 -12.39
N ASP A 25 -5.81 11.76 -13.39
CA ASP A 25 -6.41 10.50 -13.85
C ASP A 25 -5.43 9.30 -13.93
N CYS A 26 -4.15 9.53 -13.63
CA CYS A 26 -3.11 8.53 -13.65
C CYS A 26 -1.97 8.86 -12.67
N GLN A 27 -1.05 7.92 -12.50
CA GLN A 27 0.15 8.09 -11.68
C GLN A 27 1.37 7.65 -12.48
N HIS A 28 2.44 8.43 -12.41
CA HIS A 28 3.74 8.08 -12.95
C HIS A 28 4.59 7.45 -11.87
N LEU A 29 5.05 6.21 -12.11
CA LEU A 29 6.00 5.51 -11.24
C LEU A 29 7.39 5.50 -11.89
N TYR A 30 8.31 6.28 -11.34
CA TYR A 30 9.71 6.27 -11.72
C TYR A 30 10.46 5.32 -10.79
N SER A 31 11.16 4.32 -11.35
CA SER A 31 11.96 3.37 -10.60
C SER A 31 13.42 3.48 -11.03
N LEU A 32 14.24 4.11 -10.19
CA LEU A 32 15.65 4.40 -10.45
C LEU A 32 16.50 3.41 -9.65
N PHE A 33 17.38 2.68 -10.33
CA PHE A 33 18.24 1.67 -9.72
C PHE A 33 19.69 2.16 -9.67
N PHE A 34 20.36 1.93 -8.55
CA PHE A 34 21.71 2.43 -8.28
C PHE A 34 22.66 1.28 -8.02
N ASP A 35 23.75 1.21 -8.78
CA ASP A 35 24.84 0.26 -8.53
C ASP A 35 25.87 0.83 -7.56
N LEU A 36 25.39 1.22 -6.38
CA LEU A 36 26.19 1.77 -5.29
C LEU A 36 25.99 0.91 -4.04
N GLU A 37 27.05 0.74 -3.26
CA GLU A 37 26.97 0.17 -1.92
C GLU A 37 26.09 1.05 -0.99
N GLU A 38 25.49 0.47 0.05
CA GLU A 38 24.44 1.13 0.85
C GLU A 38 24.85 2.49 1.41
N ASN A 39 26.06 2.61 1.98
CA ASN A 39 26.52 3.87 2.56
C ASN A 39 26.75 4.97 1.50
N ASP A 40 27.33 4.60 0.36
CA ASP A 40 27.60 5.53 -0.74
C ASP A 40 26.30 5.95 -1.42
N PHE A 41 25.36 5.01 -1.57
CA PHE A 41 24.02 5.28 -2.07
C PHE A 41 23.31 6.32 -1.19
N LEU A 42 23.24 6.10 0.12
CA LEU A 42 22.56 7.02 1.04
C LEU A 42 23.21 8.41 1.03
N HIS A 43 24.56 8.46 1.08
CA HIS A 43 25.29 9.71 1.02
C HIS A 43 25.05 10.44 -0.31
N TRP A 44 25.04 9.72 -1.42
CA TRP A 44 24.77 10.30 -2.73
C TRP A 44 23.35 10.86 -2.82
N ILE A 45 22.33 10.11 -2.36
CA ILE A 45 20.92 10.53 -2.39
C ILE A 45 20.69 11.80 -1.57
N ILE A 46 21.25 11.88 -0.36
CA ILE A 46 21.07 13.05 0.51
C ILE A 46 21.64 14.31 -0.13
N ASN A 47 22.81 14.20 -0.76
CA ASN A 47 23.51 15.35 -1.32
C ASN A 47 23.05 15.72 -2.74
N ASN A 48 22.52 14.76 -3.50
CA ASN A 48 22.23 14.93 -4.92
C ASN A 48 20.76 14.70 -5.29
N GLY A 49 19.85 14.66 -4.31
CA GLY A 49 18.44 14.34 -4.54
C GLY A 49 17.77 15.21 -5.60
N ASN A 50 18.18 16.48 -5.75
CA ASN A 50 17.65 17.38 -6.78
C ASN A 50 17.94 16.87 -8.21
N LEU A 51 19.09 16.23 -8.44
CA LEU A 51 19.45 15.65 -9.74
C LEU A 51 18.45 14.57 -10.20
N LEU A 52 17.74 13.92 -9.28
CA LEU A 52 16.69 12.96 -9.64
C LEU A 52 15.50 13.65 -10.29
N THR A 53 15.17 14.85 -9.81
CA THR A 53 14.06 15.63 -10.38
C THR A 53 14.45 16.15 -11.75
N ASP A 54 15.65 16.71 -11.87
CA ASP A 54 16.20 17.20 -13.14
C ASP A 54 16.26 16.07 -14.17
N PHE A 55 16.77 14.89 -13.76
CA PHE A 55 16.81 13.70 -14.62
C PHE A 55 15.42 13.25 -15.07
N ILE A 56 14.42 13.24 -14.18
CA ILE A 56 13.05 12.87 -14.52
C ILE A 56 12.48 13.87 -15.53
N ASP A 57 12.72 15.16 -15.35
CA ASP A 57 12.19 16.19 -16.24
C ASP A 57 12.86 16.11 -17.62
N ASP A 58 14.18 15.94 -17.69
CA ASP A 58 14.91 15.68 -18.94
C ASP A 58 14.44 14.40 -19.64
N TYR A 59 14.24 13.32 -18.89
CA TYR A 59 13.72 12.06 -19.40
C TYR A 59 12.31 12.24 -19.98
N ASN A 60 11.44 12.98 -19.29
CA ASN A 60 10.08 13.22 -19.76
C ASN A 60 10.05 14.02 -21.08
N VAL A 61 10.99 14.95 -21.27
CA VAL A 61 11.14 15.67 -22.54
C VAL A 61 11.59 14.72 -23.66
N GLN A 62 12.58 13.86 -23.39
CA GLN A 62 13.11 12.93 -24.39
C GLN A 62 12.12 11.80 -24.75
N ALA A 63 11.40 11.29 -23.76
CA ALA A 63 10.46 10.19 -23.91
C ALA A 63 9.01 10.64 -24.08
N HIS A 64 8.79 11.93 -24.41
CA HIS A 64 7.49 12.57 -24.47
C HIS A 64 6.45 11.75 -25.26
N ASP A 65 6.81 11.29 -26.45
CA ASP A 65 5.89 10.58 -27.35
C ASP A 65 5.49 9.21 -26.77
N THR A 66 6.47 8.47 -26.24
CA THR A 66 6.24 7.17 -25.57
C THR A 66 5.35 7.34 -24.34
N ILE A 67 5.55 8.41 -23.57
CA ILE A 67 4.74 8.71 -22.39
C ILE A 67 3.31 9.04 -22.80
N LEU A 68 3.12 9.85 -23.85
CA LEU A 68 1.78 10.16 -24.38
C LEU A 68 1.06 8.90 -24.87
N GLU A 69 1.74 8.03 -25.62
CA GLU A 69 1.19 6.75 -26.07
C GLU A 69 0.79 5.85 -24.89
N SER A 70 1.64 5.79 -23.86
CA SER A 70 1.39 5.02 -22.64
C SER A 70 0.22 5.57 -21.82
N LYS A 71 -0.07 6.87 -21.93
CA LYS A 71 -1.23 7.52 -21.28
C LYS A 71 -2.56 7.21 -21.99
N ALA A 72 -2.56 6.66 -23.20
CA ALA A 72 -3.78 6.24 -23.87
C ALA A 72 -4.49 5.15 -23.06
N ASN A 73 -5.82 5.23 -22.95
CA ASN A 73 -6.61 4.34 -22.06
C ASN A 73 -6.36 2.85 -22.30
N GLU A 74 -6.14 2.45 -23.55
CA GLU A 74 -5.84 1.08 -23.97
C GLU A 74 -4.49 0.56 -23.48
N ASN A 75 -3.54 1.45 -23.21
CA ASN A 75 -2.18 1.11 -22.77
C ASN A 75 -1.97 1.30 -21.27
N ARG A 76 -2.97 1.85 -20.56
CA ARG A 76 -2.88 2.08 -19.11
C ARG A 76 -2.84 0.75 -18.37
N ILE A 77 -1.84 0.61 -17.51
CA ILE A 77 -1.83 -0.45 -16.49
C ILE A 77 -2.84 -0.05 -15.42
N VAL A 78 -4.05 -0.60 -15.52
CA VAL A 78 -5.06 -0.46 -14.46
C VAL A 78 -4.71 -1.47 -13.37
N LEU A 79 -4.26 -0.97 -12.21
CA LEU A 79 -4.17 -1.82 -11.04
C LEU A 79 -5.59 -2.19 -10.63
N PRO A 80 -5.89 -3.47 -10.38
CA PRO A 80 -7.19 -3.85 -9.85
C PRO A 80 -7.40 -3.04 -8.58
N ASN A 81 -8.49 -2.27 -8.55
CA ASN A 81 -8.93 -1.64 -7.31
C ASN A 81 -8.92 -2.73 -6.25
N SER A 82 -8.40 -2.43 -5.06
CA SER A 82 -8.22 -3.39 -3.96
C SER A 82 -9.51 -4.09 -3.47
N ILE A 83 -10.61 -3.89 -4.18
CA ILE A 83 -11.98 -4.33 -3.95
C ILE A 83 -12.46 -5.31 -5.05
N GLU A 84 -11.86 -5.32 -6.24
CA GLU A 84 -12.27 -6.22 -7.35
C GLU A 84 -11.37 -7.46 -7.42
N PHE A 85 -11.42 -8.27 -6.36
CA PHE A 85 -11.13 -9.70 -6.49
C PHE A 85 -12.47 -10.43 -6.43
N ASP A 86 -13.10 -10.62 -7.58
CA ASP A 86 -14.17 -11.60 -7.71
C ASP A 86 -13.60 -12.98 -7.35
N CYS A 87 -14.06 -13.51 -6.21
CA CYS A 87 -13.61 -14.79 -5.64
C CYS A 87 -14.10 -16.03 -6.43
N THR A 88 -14.15 -15.99 -7.76
CA THR A 88 -14.68 -17.10 -8.58
C THR A 88 -13.62 -17.90 -9.32
N THR A 89 -12.37 -17.44 -9.40
CA THR A 89 -11.27 -18.29 -9.89
C THR A 89 -10.57 -18.96 -8.72
N GLN A 90 -10.85 -20.26 -8.56
CA GLN A 90 -10.11 -21.19 -7.72
C GLN A 90 -8.63 -21.23 -8.16
N ILE A 91 -7.81 -20.29 -7.68
CA ILE A 91 -6.37 -20.39 -7.78
C ILE A 91 -5.89 -21.16 -6.55
N ASN A 92 -5.67 -22.46 -6.76
CA ASN A 92 -4.97 -23.35 -5.82
C ASN A 92 -3.50 -22.93 -5.68
N THR A 93 -3.21 -21.84 -4.97
CA THR A 93 -1.87 -21.57 -4.44
C THR A 93 -1.95 -21.13 -2.99
N SER A 94 -1.36 -21.95 -2.12
CA SER A 94 -1.41 -21.88 -0.66
C SER A 94 -0.60 -20.73 -0.03
N THR A 95 -0.54 -19.56 -0.67
CA THR A 95 0.00 -18.34 -0.03
C THR A 95 -1.16 -17.41 0.30
N ARG A 96 -1.67 -17.51 1.53
CA ARG A 96 -2.50 -16.48 2.18
C ARG A 96 -1.82 -15.12 1.99
N TYR A 97 -2.21 -14.34 1.00
CA TYR A 97 -1.86 -12.93 0.91
C TYR A 97 -2.50 -12.25 2.13
N LYS A 98 -1.68 -12.03 3.17
CA LYS A 98 -2.09 -11.43 4.44
C LYS A 98 -2.42 -9.96 4.19
N PHE A 99 -3.67 -9.67 3.87
CA PHE A 99 -4.18 -8.31 3.67
C PHE A 99 -3.90 -7.45 4.93
N LYS A 100 -3.08 -6.41 4.77
CA LYS A 100 -2.82 -5.39 5.79
C LYS A 100 -3.60 -4.15 5.42
N ILE A 101 -4.51 -3.72 6.28
CA ILE A 101 -5.23 -2.45 6.12
C ILE A 101 -4.27 -1.31 6.51
N SER A 102 -4.13 -0.32 5.63
CA SER A 102 -3.55 0.99 5.93
C SER A 102 -4.67 2.03 5.94
N VAL A 103 -4.83 2.73 7.06
CA VAL A 103 -5.78 3.84 7.21
C VAL A 103 -5.03 5.14 7.48
N ILE A 104 -5.60 6.28 7.04
CA ILE A 104 -4.98 7.59 7.25
C ILE A 104 -5.43 8.13 8.61
N HIS A 105 -4.47 8.39 9.51
CA HIS A 105 -4.77 8.91 10.84
C HIS A 105 -5.51 10.24 10.77
N LYS A 106 -6.65 10.38 11.47
CA LYS A 106 -7.54 11.56 11.37
C LYS A 106 -6.86 12.89 11.63
N SER A 107 -5.93 12.94 12.59
CA SER A 107 -5.30 14.19 13.03
C SER A 107 -3.83 14.33 12.63
N LEU A 108 -3.18 13.22 12.26
CA LEU A 108 -1.74 13.21 11.95
C LEU A 108 -1.51 13.11 10.44
N HIS A 109 -2.53 12.76 9.65
CA HIS A 109 -2.43 12.56 8.20
C HIS A 109 -1.32 11.59 7.76
N ILE A 110 -0.89 10.70 8.66
CA ILE A 110 0.13 9.67 8.43
C ILE A 110 -0.57 8.31 8.27
N PRO A 111 -0.08 7.42 7.39
CA PRO A 111 -0.58 6.06 7.26
C PRO A 111 -0.32 5.24 8.53
N VAL A 112 -1.38 4.62 9.05
CA VAL A 112 -1.31 3.67 10.17
C VAL A 112 -1.44 2.27 9.62
N HIS A 113 -0.37 1.47 9.80
CA HIS A 113 -0.35 0.08 9.38
C HIS A 113 -0.83 -0.83 10.51
N LEU A 114 -1.93 -1.56 10.25
CA LEU A 114 -2.44 -2.56 11.17
C LEU A 114 -1.85 -3.94 10.81
N SER A 115 -1.64 -4.77 11.84
CA SER A 115 -1.33 -6.18 11.61
C SER A 115 -2.52 -6.88 10.94
N TYR A 116 -2.27 -8.07 10.40
CA TYR A 116 -3.32 -8.88 9.76
C TYR A 116 -4.52 -9.10 10.69
N GLN A 117 -4.28 -9.56 11.92
CA GLN A 117 -5.34 -9.83 12.90
C GLN A 117 -6.14 -8.57 13.25
N GLN A 118 -5.44 -7.44 13.44
CA GLN A 118 -6.08 -6.15 13.70
C GLN A 118 -6.91 -5.68 12.49
N SER A 119 -6.41 -5.89 11.27
CA SER A 119 -7.12 -5.54 10.03
C SER A 119 -8.44 -6.33 9.92
N GLN A 120 -8.40 -7.63 10.22
CA GLN A 120 -9.61 -8.46 10.24
C GLN A 120 -10.61 -8.00 11.31
N CYS A 121 -10.12 -7.69 12.52
CA CYS A 121 -10.95 -7.15 13.61
C CYS A 121 -11.59 -5.81 13.22
N LEU A 122 -10.82 -4.90 12.63
CA LEU A 122 -11.31 -3.58 12.21
C LEU A 122 -12.40 -3.72 11.15
N ARG A 123 -12.20 -4.54 10.11
CA ARG A 123 -13.21 -4.76 9.07
C ARG A 123 -14.53 -5.28 9.66
N LEU A 124 -14.46 -6.31 10.51
CA LEU A 124 -15.66 -6.85 11.16
C LEU A 124 -16.32 -5.84 12.11
N LEU A 125 -15.53 -5.00 12.78
CA LEU A 125 -16.04 -3.92 13.62
C LEU A 125 -16.81 -2.87 12.79
N LEU A 126 -16.26 -2.48 11.63
CA LEU A 126 -16.90 -1.53 10.70
C LEU A 126 -18.21 -2.10 10.11
N GLN A 127 -18.31 -3.42 9.95
CA GLN A 127 -19.56 -4.12 9.60
C GLN A 127 -20.55 -4.24 10.78
N GLY A 128 -20.30 -3.57 11.91
CA GLY A 128 -21.17 -3.56 13.09
C GLY A 128 -21.13 -4.84 13.93
N LYS A 129 -20.11 -5.71 13.78
CA LYS A 129 -19.99 -6.91 14.61
C LYS A 129 -19.45 -6.53 16.00
N SER A 130 -20.03 -7.12 17.05
CA SER A 130 -19.55 -6.98 18.43
C SER A 130 -18.28 -7.81 18.67
N ALA A 131 -17.48 -7.46 19.69
CA ALA A 131 -16.28 -8.21 20.04
C ALA A 131 -16.53 -9.71 20.27
N LYS A 132 -17.67 -10.07 20.87
CA LYS A 132 -18.12 -11.47 21.01
C LYS A 132 -18.35 -12.16 19.66
N LYS A 133 -18.99 -11.47 18.72
CA LYS A 133 -19.26 -12.01 17.39
C LYS A 133 -17.99 -12.10 16.55
N ILE A 134 -17.09 -11.12 16.68
CA ILE A 134 -15.75 -11.14 16.05
C ILE A 134 -14.94 -12.33 16.57
N ALA A 135 -14.94 -12.57 17.88
CA ALA A 135 -14.24 -13.71 18.50
C ALA A 135 -14.70 -15.04 17.93
N LEU A 136 -16.01 -15.21 17.75
CA LEU A 136 -16.60 -16.40 17.14
C LEU A 136 -16.20 -16.53 15.65
N LEU A 137 -16.25 -15.46 14.88
CA LEU A 137 -15.89 -15.47 13.45
C LEU A 137 -14.40 -15.73 13.22
N MET A 138 -13.54 -15.23 14.11
CA MET A 138 -12.08 -15.39 14.01
C MET A 138 -11.55 -16.64 14.72
N GLN A 139 -12.42 -17.38 15.41
CA GLN A 139 -12.04 -18.54 16.26
C GLN A 139 -10.95 -18.19 17.29
N LEU A 140 -11.10 -17.02 17.93
CA LEU A 140 -10.18 -16.52 18.96
C LEU A 140 -10.92 -16.26 20.27
N SER A 141 -10.17 -16.14 21.37
CA SER A 141 -10.77 -15.78 22.65
C SER A 141 -11.32 -14.35 22.62
N HIS A 142 -12.41 -14.11 23.34
CA HIS A 142 -12.97 -12.77 23.52
C HIS A 142 -11.92 -11.77 24.04
N ARG A 143 -11.06 -12.21 24.97
CA ARG A 143 -9.96 -11.40 25.54
C ARG A 143 -8.94 -11.01 24.48
N THR A 144 -8.63 -11.90 23.54
CA THR A 144 -7.71 -11.62 22.43
C THR A 144 -8.30 -10.56 21.49
N ILE A 145 -9.59 -10.66 21.17
CA ILE A 145 -10.26 -9.66 20.34
C ILE A 145 -10.30 -8.29 21.04
N GLU A 146 -10.64 -8.23 22.32
CA GLU A 146 -10.61 -6.98 23.09
C GLU A 146 -9.22 -6.33 23.07
N HIS A 147 -8.18 -7.15 23.22
CA HIS A 147 -6.79 -6.66 23.12
C HIS A 147 -6.47 -6.10 21.72
N TYR A 148 -6.91 -6.77 20.65
CA TYR A 148 -6.73 -6.24 19.29
C TYR A 148 -7.50 -4.93 19.06
N LEU A 149 -8.75 -4.85 19.52
CA LEU A 149 -9.56 -3.65 19.43
C LEU A 149 -8.95 -2.49 20.25
N GLU A 150 -8.40 -2.78 21.42
CA GLU A 150 -7.67 -1.79 22.22
C GLU A 150 -6.44 -1.26 21.49
N ARG A 151 -5.65 -2.15 20.87
CA ARG A 151 -4.47 -1.72 20.10
C ARG A 151 -4.87 -0.90 18.87
N ILE A 152 -5.94 -1.28 18.16
CA ILE A 152 -6.48 -0.50 17.05
C ILE A 152 -6.86 0.90 17.52
N ARG A 153 -7.63 1.01 18.61
CA ARG A 153 -8.02 2.29 19.22
C ARG A 153 -6.80 3.17 19.54
N LYS A 154 -5.77 2.61 20.18
CA LYS A 154 -4.52 3.33 20.49
C LYS A 154 -3.79 3.82 19.23
N GLN A 155 -3.68 2.97 18.21
CA GLN A 155 -3.01 3.32 16.95
C GLN A 155 -3.78 4.37 16.13
N LEU A 156 -5.10 4.45 16.30
CA LEU A 156 -5.97 5.40 15.60
C LEU A 156 -6.33 6.65 16.42
N GLY A 157 -5.82 6.75 17.66
CA GLY A 157 -6.14 7.85 18.55
C GLY A 157 -7.63 7.93 18.92
N CYS A 158 -8.31 6.78 19.00
CA CYS A 158 -9.71 6.69 19.40
C CYS A 158 -9.84 6.13 20.82
N SER A 159 -10.85 6.58 21.56
CA SER A 159 -11.10 6.11 22.93
C SER A 159 -12.10 4.95 22.96
N ILE A 160 -13.06 4.93 22.02
CA ILE A 160 -14.13 3.92 21.97
C ILE A 160 -14.32 3.36 20.56
N ASN A 161 -14.85 2.15 20.46
CA ASN A 161 -15.07 1.49 19.17
C ASN A 161 -16.05 2.26 18.26
N LYS A 162 -17.05 2.93 18.84
CA LYS A 162 -18.00 3.74 18.07
C LYS A 162 -17.31 4.90 17.33
N GLU A 163 -16.28 5.47 17.94
CA GLU A 163 -15.48 6.54 17.35
C GLU A 163 -14.66 6.01 16.17
N VAL A 164 -14.07 4.82 16.30
CA VAL A 164 -13.36 4.14 15.20
C VAL A 164 -14.29 3.97 14.00
N VAL A 165 -15.52 3.49 14.23
CA VAL A 165 -16.51 3.29 13.16
C VAL A 165 -16.91 4.60 12.51
N ALA A 166 -17.20 5.63 13.32
CA ALA A 166 -17.64 6.93 12.82
C ALA A 166 -16.56 7.64 11.97
N VAL A 167 -15.30 7.56 12.38
CA VAL A 167 -14.19 8.28 11.72
C VAL A 167 -13.65 7.50 10.51
N TYR A 168 -13.50 6.18 10.64
CA TYR A 168 -12.79 5.37 9.66
C TYR A 168 -13.70 4.54 8.74
N GLY A 169 -15.02 4.54 8.97
CA GLY A 169 -15.99 3.79 8.16
C GLY A 169 -16.00 4.19 6.68
N GLY A 170 -15.69 5.44 6.35
CA GLY A 170 -15.59 5.91 4.96
C GLY A 170 -14.23 5.69 4.30
N GLN A 171 -13.19 5.34 5.07
CA GLN A 171 -11.83 5.15 4.55
C GLN A 171 -11.57 3.72 4.05
N ILE A 172 -12.40 2.76 4.46
CA ILE A 172 -12.27 1.36 4.09
C ILE A 172 -13.54 0.97 3.35
N ALA A 173 -13.41 0.66 2.06
CA ALA A 173 -14.49 0.01 1.33
C ALA A 173 -14.78 -1.36 1.98
N LEU A 174 -16.02 -1.54 2.42
CA LEU A 174 -16.49 -2.70 3.18
C LEU A 174 -16.80 -3.92 2.31
#